data_AF-A0A3N7HW33-F1
#
_entry.id   AF-A0A3N7HW33-F1
#
_cell.length_a   1.000
_cell.length_b   1.000
_cell.length_c   1.000
_cell.angle_alpha   90.00
_cell.angle_beta   90.00
_cell.angle_gamma   90.00
#
_symmetry.space_group_name_H-M   'P 1'
#
loop_
_entity.id
_entity.type
_entity.pdbx_description
1 polymer ?
#
loop_
_entity_poly.entity_id
_entity_poly.type
_entity_poly.pdbx_seq_one_letter_code
_entity_poly.pdbx_strand_id
1 'polypeptide(L)'
;MQHHQDAPITDSRSLREHLLAPDPMQRAIALHAIELEAERCPRRGLTQEAARFTARGIPYYALHDPHFNDWVGKAVSYWERMHAR
;
A
#
# COMPACT_ATOMS: atom_id res chain seq x y z
N MET A 1 3.24 -25.32 -9.33
CA MET A 1 3.24 -23.99 -8.72
C MET A 1 2.37 -23.10 -9.60
N GLN A 2 1.15 -22.78 -9.16
CA GLN A 2 0.28 -21.87 -9.92
C GLN A 2 0.88 -20.46 -9.80
N HIS A 3 1.33 -19.91 -10.92
CA HIS A 3 1.56 -18.48 -11.04
C HIS A 3 0.19 -17.80 -10.97
N HIS A 4 -0.23 -17.36 -9.79
CA HIS A 4 -1.25 -16.33 -9.70
C HIS A 4 -0.63 -15.12 -10.41
N GLN A 5 -1.16 -14.76 -11.58
CA GLN A 5 -0.86 -13.47 -12.16
C GLN A 5 -1.44 -12.44 -11.20
N ASP A 6 -0.61 -11.85 -10.35
CA ASP A 6 -1.03 -10.78 -9.45
C ASP A 6 -1.56 -9.64 -10.32
N ALA A 7 -2.85 -9.33 -10.18
CA ALA A 7 -3.48 -8.27 -10.94
C ALA A 7 -2.74 -6.94 -10.64
N PRO A 8 -2.43 -6.13 -11.66
CA PRO A 8 -1.66 -4.91 -11.44
C PRO A 8 -2.43 -3.95 -10.52
N ILE A 9 -1.72 -3.32 -9.59
CA ILE A 9 -2.28 -2.27 -8.73
C ILE A 9 -2.37 -0.99 -9.56
N THR A 10 -3.59 -0.61 -9.93
CA THR A 10 -3.85 0.51 -10.85
C THR A 10 -4.70 1.61 -10.21
N ASP A 11 -5.32 1.34 -9.06
CA ASP A 11 -6.20 2.24 -8.34
C ASP A 11 -6.20 1.95 -6.82
N SER A 12 -6.88 2.81 -6.04
CA SER A 12 -6.91 2.68 -4.58
C SER A 12 -7.68 1.44 -4.09
N ARG A 13 -8.58 0.90 -4.92
CA ARG A 13 -9.34 -0.31 -4.63
C ARG A 13 -8.46 -1.56 -4.75
N SER A 14 -7.80 -1.72 -5.90
CA SER A 14 -6.87 -2.83 -6.16
C SER A 14 -5.71 -2.82 -5.17
N LEU A 15 -5.21 -1.65 -4.77
CA LEU A 15 -4.24 -1.52 -3.68
C LEU A 15 -4.78 -2.07 -2.36
N ARG A 16 -6.00 -1.66 -1.97
CA ARG A 16 -6.65 -2.14 -0.73
C ARG A 16 -6.84 -3.66 -0.75
N GLU A 17 -7.30 -4.21 -1.87
CA GLU A 17 -7.50 -5.65 -2.04
C GLU A 17 -6.19 -6.42 -1.82
N HIS A 18 -5.07 -5.95 -2.38
CA HIS A 18 -3.75 -6.57 -2.16
C HIS A 18 -3.24 -6.42 -0.71
N LEU A 19 -3.45 -5.26 -0.08
CA LEU A 19 -3.04 -5.06 1.32
C LEU A 19 -3.83 -5.93 2.31
N LEU A 20 -5.08 -6.28 1.97
CA LEU A 20 -5.93 -7.17 2.76
C LEU A 20 -5.76 -8.66 2.39
N ALA A 21 -4.98 -8.97 1.36
CA ALA A 21 -4.79 -10.34 0.92
C ALA A 21 -4.20 -11.22 2.03
N PRO A 22 -4.54 -12.51 2.09
CA PRO A 22 -3.94 -13.44 3.06
C PRO A 22 -2.49 -13.76 2.76
N ASP A 23 -2.06 -13.64 1.49
CA ASP A 23 -0.67 -13.85 1.08
C ASP A 23 0.21 -12.66 1.50
N PRO A 24 1.25 -12.87 2.34
CA PRO A 24 2.22 -11.83 2.67
C PRO A 24 2.91 -11.20 1.46
N MET A 25 3.11 -11.95 0.37
CA MET A 25 3.76 -11.44 -0.83
C MET A 25 2.90 -10.37 -1.52
N GLN A 26 1.60 -10.61 -1.66
CA GLN A 26 0.66 -9.62 -2.23
C GLN A 26 0.63 -8.33 -1.42
N ARG A 27 0.68 -8.44 -0.09
CA ARG A 27 0.77 -7.25 0.79
C ARG A 27 2.08 -6.49 0.58
N ALA A 28 3.20 -7.21 0.44
CA ALA A 28 4.51 -6.60 0.18
C ALA A 28 4.56 -5.89 -1.18
N ILE A 29 3.99 -6.50 -2.22
CA ILE A 29 3.84 -5.88 -3.55
C ILE A 29 3.06 -4.57 -3.44
N ALA A 30 1.96 -4.55 -2.68
CA ALA A 30 1.18 -3.33 -2.49
C ALA A 30 1.92 -2.24 -1.71
N LEU A 31 2.67 -2.59 -0.67
CA LEU A 31 3.49 -1.63 0.04
C LEU A 31 4.56 -1.03 -0.88
N HIS A 32 5.21 -1.87 -1.70
CA HIS A 32 6.20 -1.42 -2.67
C HIS A 32 5.61 -0.52 -3.77
N ALA A 33 4.36 -0.77 -4.19
CA ALA A 33 3.68 0.10 -5.14
C ALA A 33 3.52 1.54 -4.59
N ILE A 34 3.27 1.70 -3.29
CA ILE A 34 3.21 3.02 -2.64
C ILE A 34 4.58 3.69 -2.64
N GLU A 35 5.67 2.94 -2.43
CA GLU A 35 7.05 3.46 -2.50
C GLU A 35 7.35 4.02 -3.88
N LEU A 36 7.06 3.25 -4.94
CA LEU A 36 7.29 3.67 -6.32
C LEU A 36 6.47 4.90 -6.70
N GLU A 37 5.22 4.98 -6.24
CA GLU A 37 4.38 6.15 -6.54
C GLU A 37 4.85 7.39 -5.77
N ALA A 38 5.37 7.22 -4.56
CA ALA A 38 5.98 8.32 -3.80
C ALA A 38 7.20 8.91 -4.51
N GLU A 39 8.02 8.08 -5.15
CA GLU A 39 9.17 8.52 -5.97
C GLU A 39 8.74 9.33 -7.20
N ARG A 40 7.57 9.01 -7.77
CA ARG A 40 6.99 9.72 -8.93
C ARG A 40 6.23 10.98 -8.54
N CYS A 41 5.84 11.11 -7.28
CA CYS A 41 5.02 12.22 -6.81
C CYS A 41 5.84 13.55 -6.76
N PRO A 42 5.39 14.64 -7.41
CA PRO A 42 6.12 15.91 -7.38
C PRO A 42 6.01 16.64 -6.03
N ARG A 43 5.09 16.21 -5.14
CA ARG A 43 4.84 16.85 -3.84
C ARG A 43 5.79 16.31 -2.77
N ARG A 44 6.93 16.99 -2.60
CA ARG A 44 8.00 16.60 -1.65
C ARG A 44 7.52 16.26 -0.24
N GLY A 45 6.57 17.01 0.32
CA GLY A 45 6.03 16.75 1.66
C GLY A 45 5.30 15.40 1.74
N LEU A 46 4.45 15.13 0.75
CA LEU A 46 3.70 13.87 0.64
C LEU A 46 4.63 12.68 0.40
N THR A 47 5.64 12.85 -0.47
CA THR A 47 6.68 11.83 -0.69
C THR A 47 7.41 11.48 0.62
N GLN A 48 7.78 12.46 1.43
CA GLN A 48 8.47 12.19 2.71
C GLN A 48 7.56 11.48 3.72
N GLU A 49 6.28 11.86 3.80
CA GLU A 49 5.31 11.17 4.65
C GLU A 49 5.12 9.70 4.23
N ALA A 50 4.93 9.45 2.93
CA ALA A 50 4.78 8.11 2.37
C ALA A 50 6.04 7.26 2.59
N ALA A 51 7.23 7.80 2.34
CA ALA A 51 8.49 7.10 2.56
C ALA A 51 8.70 6.71 4.03
N ARG A 52 8.34 7.59 4.99
CA ARG A 52 8.39 7.26 6.42
C ARG A 52 7.38 6.20 6.82
N PHE A 53 6.23 6.17 6.14
CA PHE A 53 5.21 5.17 6.37
C PHE A 53 5.67 3.80 5.88
N THR A 54 6.14 3.70 4.64
CA THR A 54 6.54 2.43 4.01
C THR A 54 7.80 1.84 4.66
N ALA A 55 8.75 2.67 5.09
CA ALA A 55 9.96 2.22 5.80
C ALA A 55 9.71 1.45 7.10
N ARG A 56 8.49 1.54 7.68
CA ARG A 56 8.10 0.76 8.87
C ARG A 56 7.67 -0.67 8.53
N GLY A 57 7.42 -0.97 7.26
CA GLY A 57 6.91 -2.26 6.82
C GLY A 57 5.44 -2.50 7.15
N ILE A 58 4.99 -3.72 6.87
CA ILE A 58 3.64 -4.19 7.18
C ILE A 58 3.61 -4.61 8.66
N PRO A 59 2.67 -4.11 9.48
CA PRO A 59 2.61 -4.47 10.88
C PRO A 59 2.19 -5.92 11.09
N TYR A 60 2.68 -6.54 12.17
CA TYR A 60 2.39 -7.91 12.56
C TYR A 60 1.03 -8.04 13.28
N TYR A 61 -0.05 -7.67 12.60
CA TYR A 61 -1.43 -7.80 13.10
C TYR A 61 -2.19 -8.89 12.33
N ALA A 62 -3.26 -9.42 12.94
CA ALA A 62 -4.21 -10.25 12.22
C ALA A 62 -4.99 -9.41 11.20
N LEU A 63 -5.42 -10.02 10.09
CA LEU A 63 -6.12 -9.28 9.02
C LEU A 63 -7.43 -8.63 9.47
N HIS A 64 -8.09 -9.21 10.47
CA HIS A 64 -9.33 -8.67 11.05
C HIS A 64 -9.07 -7.70 12.21
N ASP A 65 -7.80 -7.46 12.57
CA ASP A 65 -7.45 -6.53 13.64
C ASP A 65 -7.80 -5.09 13.23
N PRO A 66 -8.52 -4.32 14.07
CA PRO A 66 -8.84 -2.92 13.78
C PRO A 66 -7.60 -2.07 13.48
N HIS A 67 -6.47 -2.29 14.16
CA HIS A 67 -5.23 -1.56 13.93
C HIS A 67 -4.61 -1.89 12.56
N PHE A 68 -4.78 -3.12 12.09
CA PHE A 68 -4.39 -3.49 10.73
C PHE A 68 -5.25 -2.74 9.70
N ASN A 69 -6.57 -2.74 9.89
CA ASN A 69 -7.49 -2.05 9.00
C ASN A 69 -7.24 -0.53 8.97
N ASP A 70 -6.92 0.09 10.11
CA ASP A 70 -6.51 1.49 10.18
C ASP A 70 -5.20 1.76 9.43
N TRP A 71 -4.24 0.85 9.54
CA TRP A 71 -2.97 0.93 8.80
C TRP A 71 -3.21 0.82 7.28
N VAL A 72 -4.08 -0.12 6.85
CA VAL A 72 -4.50 -0.23 5.45
C VAL A 72 -5.20 1.05 4.99
N GLY A 73 -6.08 1.62 5.80
CA GLY A 73 -6.74 2.90 5.51
C GLY A 73 -5.74 4.03 5.28
N LYS A 74 -4.69 4.12 6.11
CA LYS A 74 -3.60 5.09 5.93
C LYS A 74 -2.81 4.86 4.64
N ALA A 75 -2.47 3.61 4.34
CA ALA A 75 -1.77 3.24 3.11
C ALA A 75 -2.56 3.67 1.87
N VAL A 76 -3.86 3.36 1.84
CA VAL A 76 -4.78 3.74 0.77
C VAL A 76 -4.92 5.25 0.64
N SER A 77 -4.97 5.98 1.77
CA SER A 77 -5.03 7.45 1.74
C SER A 77 -3.77 8.08 1.12
N TYR A 78 -2.58 7.52 1.34
CA TYR A 78 -1.38 8.01 0.66
C TYR A 78 -1.47 7.86 -0.85
N TRP A 79 -1.92 6.70 -1.33
CA TRP A 79 -2.15 6.46 -2.75
C TRP A 79 -3.13 7.47 -3.34
N GLU A 80 -4.31 7.62 -2.73
CA GLU A 80 -5.33 8.57 -3.19
C GLU A 80 -4.81 10.01 -3.20
N ARG A 81 -4.11 10.41 -2.13
CA ARG A 81 -3.50 11.74 -2.05
C ARG A 81 -2.51 11.93 -3.18
N MET A 82 -1.64 10.96 -3.50
CA MET A 82 -0.62 11.05 -4.55
C MET A 82 -1.22 11.15 -5.95
N HIS A 83 -2.34 10.47 -6.19
CA HIS A 83 -3.07 10.50 -7.46
C HIS A 83 -4.11 11.64 -7.57
N ALA A 84 -4.44 12.33 -6.48
CA ALA A 84 -5.27 13.54 -6.52
C ALA A 84 -4.53 14.65 -7.29
N ARG A 85 -5.20 15.18 -8.32
CA ARG A 85 -4.70 16.26 -9.19
C ARG A 85 -4.70 17.60 -8.49
#